data_AF-A0A8S3AHI3-F1
#
_entry.id   AF-A0A8S3AHI3-F1
#
_cell.length_a   1.000
_cell.length_b   1.000
_cell.length_c   1.000
_cell.angle_alpha   90.00
_cell.angle_beta   90.00
_cell.angle_gamma   90.00
#
_symmetry.space_group_name_H-M   'P 1'
#
loop_
_entity.id
_entity.type
_entity.pdbx_description
1 polymer ?
#
loop_
_entity_poly.entity_id
_entity_poly.type
_entity_poly.pdbx_seq_one_letter_code
_entity_poly.pdbx_strand_id
1 'polypeptide(L)'
;MNSLQPVSLMPTYYTGYIEDPSILHSLLRTDLSNQQIPVTHLFLSHYHAYPCTVVIQPPISSGRLHVPSIRRYLEMDHKHNSSQDIVKREYHYITDFLANLGNGLMLDCQNCQLINAVDNPNKYKSDGDHNHFLTVDKVRIHYLPQHDNYVNEELASKLSSFYVLQSTSAAIQVVCKYPKQDYYLRGISVKKPFIYGLSLNYGKDFTVIHHHILKQLA
;
A
#
# COMPACT_ATOMS: atom_id res chain seq x y z
N MET A 1 20.60 -23.57 -34.02
CA MET A 1 20.64 -23.85 -32.58
C MET A 1 21.78 -23.03 -32.00
N ASN A 2 21.48 -21.87 -31.40
CA ASN A 2 22.49 -21.00 -30.81
C ASN A 2 22.45 -21.20 -29.29
N SER A 3 23.52 -21.78 -28.74
CA SER A 3 23.75 -21.88 -27.31
C SER A 3 24.20 -20.52 -26.76
N LEU A 4 23.33 -19.87 -25.99
CA LEU A 4 23.70 -18.69 -25.20
C LEU A 4 24.43 -19.17 -23.93
N GLN A 5 25.67 -18.71 -23.74
CA GLN A 5 26.41 -18.91 -22.50
C GLN A 5 25.85 -17.99 -21.40
N PRO A 6 25.89 -18.41 -20.11
CA PRO A 6 25.40 -17.61 -19.01
C PRO A 6 26.39 -16.47 -18.68
N VAL A 7 25.87 -15.24 -18.66
CA VAL A 7 26.59 -14.06 -18.16
C VAL A 7 26.65 -14.15 -16.63
N SER A 8 27.84 -14.32 -16.09
CA SER A 8 28.14 -14.23 -14.66
C SER A 8 27.98 -12.79 -14.18
N LEU A 9 26.94 -12.51 -13.39
CA LEU A 9 26.79 -11.26 -12.65
C LEU A 9 27.39 -11.46 -11.26
N MET A 10 28.66 -11.07 -11.10
CA MET A 10 29.28 -10.91 -9.78
C MET A 10 28.71 -9.65 -9.10
N PRO A 11 28.15 -9.73 -7.88
CA PRO A 11 27.74 -8.55 -7.15
C PRO A 11 28.97 -7.79 -6.65
N THR A 12 29.03 -6.50 -6.95
CA THR A 12 30.05 -5.58 -6.43
C THR A 12 29.65 -5.17 -5.01
N TYR A 13 30.41 -5.60 -4.00
CA TYR A 13 30.19 -5.22 -2.60
C TYR A 13 30.81 -3.84 -2.32
N TYR A 14 30.00 -2.85 -1.97
CA TYR A 14 30.46 -1.60 -1.37
C TYR A 14 30.40 -1.73 0.16
N THR A 15 31.55 -1.88 0.81
CA THR A 15 31.68 -1.80 2.28
C THR A 15 31.95 -0.36 2.68
N GLY A 16 30.89 0.41 2.95
CA GLY A 16 30.98 1.70 3.61
C GLY A 16 30.64 1.55 5.09
N TYR A 17 31.64 1.68 5.97
CA TYR A 17 31.42 1.81 7.41
C TYR A 17 30.86 3.22 7.71
N ILE A 18 29.81 3.32 8.52
CA ILE A 18 29.33 4.59 9.09
C ILE A 18 29.58 4.50 10.60
N GLU A 19 30.46 5.35 11.12
CA GLU A 19 31.01 5.28 12.49
C GLU A 19 30.27 6.13 13.54
N ASP A 20 29.17 6.80 13.22
CA ASP A 20 28.57 7.77 14.16
C ASP A 20 27.09 7.52 14.51
N PRO A 21 26.78 7.05 15.75
CA PRO A 21 25.42 6.90 16.27
C PRO A 21 24.61 8.20 16.36
N SER A 22 25.24 9.37 16.30
CA SER A 22 24.54 10.67 16.38
C SER A 22 23.77 11.02 15.10
N ILE A 23 24.13 10.42 13.96
CA ILE A 23 23.44 10.60 12.67
C ILE A 23 22.02 10.00 12.72
N LEU A 24 21.83 8.90 13.46
CA LEU A 24 20.55 8.23 13.67
C LEU A 24 19.50 9.16 14.30
N HIS A 25 19.89 9.96 15.30
CA HIS A 25 19.00 10.94 15.92
C HIS A 25 18.69 12.14 15.01
N SER A 26 19.56 12.47 14.06
CA SER A 26 19.33 13.55 13.09
C SER A 26 18.36 13.14 11.97
N LEU A 27 18.42 11.87 11.51
CA LEU A 27 17.49 11.31 10.52
C LEU A 27 16.07 11.11 11.08
N LEU A 28 15.96 10.83 12.39
CA LEU A 28 14.67 10.75 13.10
C LEU A 28 14.01 12.12 13.33
N ARG A 29 14.76 13.23 13.21
CA ARG A 29 14.29 14.60 13.45
C ARG A 29 13.99 15.40 12.18
N THR A 30 14.29 14.87 11.00
CA THR A 30 13.99 15.56 9.75
C THR A 30 12.49 15.44 9.47
N ASP A 31 11.85 16.54 9.05
CA ASP A 31 10.42 16.61 8.74
C ASP A 31 10.06 15.63 7.62
N LEU A 32 9.67 14.40 8.01
CA LEU A 32 9.38 13.25 7.14
C LEU A 32 8.05 13.39 6.37
N SER A 33 7.43 14.57 6.38
CA SER A 33 6.10 14.79 5.82
C SER A 33 5.96 14.30 4.38
N ASN A 34 7.03 14.30 3.57
CA ASN A 34 7.01 13.78 2.18
C ASN A 34 8.08 12.73 1.81
N GLN A 35 8.89 12.25 2.75
CA GLN A 35 9.91 11.23 2.44
C GLN A 35 9.47 9.83 2.88
N GLN A 36 9.81 8.80 2.08
CA GLN A 36 9.61 7.39 2.42
C GLN A 36 10.55 6.99 3.57
N ILE A 37 10.15 6.00 4.37
CA ILE A 37 10.99 5.48 5.45
C ILE A 37 12.31 4.96 4.84
N PRO A 38 13.50 5.42 5.30
CA PRO A 38 14.78 5.02 4.73
C PRO A 38 15.22 3.65 5.29
N VAL A 39 14.48 2.59 4.93
CA VAL A 39 14.61 1.26 5.54
C VAL A 39 16.02 0.69 5.47
N THR A 40 16.71 0.83 4.33
CA THR A 40 18.09 0.34 4.17
C THR A 40 19.06 1.01 5.15
N HIS A 41 18.93 2.33 5.36
CA HIS A 41 19.77 3.04 6.32
C HIS A 41 19.46 2.60 7.75
N LEU A 42 18.18 2.41 8.09
CA LEU A 42 17.77 1.91 9.40
C LEU A 42 18.30 0.49 9.64
N PHE A 43 18.19 -0.39 8.66
CA PHE A 43 18.70 -1.76 8.73
C PHE A 43 20.22 -1.77 8.92
N LEU A 44 20.96 -1.01 8.11
CA LEU A 44 22.42 -0.87 8.24
C LEU A 44 22.81 -0.33 9.61
N SER A 45 22.09 0.65 10.12
CA SER A 45 22.40 1.27 11.41
C SER A 45 22.16 0.33 12.60
N HIS A 46 21.22 -0.62 12.46
CA HIS A 46 20.83 -1.52 13.54
C HIS A 46 21.56 -2.87 13.50
N TYR A 47 21.79 -3.40 12.29
CA TYR A 47 22.38 -4.74 12.09
C TYR A 47 23.79 -4.70 11.49
N HIS A 48 24.31 -3.51 11.14
CA HIS A 48 25.64 -3.32 10.56
C HIS A 48 25.90 -4.16 9.30
N ALA A 49 24.84 -4.45 8.53
CA ALA A 49 24.90 -5.29 7.34
C ALA A 49 23.90 -4.79 6.29
N TYR A 50 24.22 -5.03 5.02
CA TYR A 50 23.29 -4.74 3.93
C TYR A 50 22.22 -5.84 3.85
N PRO A 51 20.93 -5.50 3.80
CA PRO A 51 19.87 -6.51 3.85
C PRO A 51 19.71 -7.25 2.52
N CYS A 52 19.46 -8.56 2.60
CA CYS A 52 18.72 -9.27 1.56
C CYS A 52 17.28 -8.72 1.53
N THR A 53 16.62 -8.74 0.37
CA THR A 53 15.26 -8.23 0.24
C THR A 53 14.39 -9.17 -0.57
N VAL A 54 13.25 -9.55 0.00
CA VAL A 54 12.18 -10.28 -0.70
C VAL A 54 10.98 -9.35 -0.81
N VAL A 55 10.39 -9.31 -2.01
CA VAL A 55 9.19 -8.53 -2.30
C VAL A 55 8.00 -9.47 -2.42
N ILE A 56 7.00 -9.25 -1.58
CA ILE A 56 5.76 -10.01 -1.57
C ILE A 56 4.70 -9.19 -2.30
N GLN A 57 4.03 -9.85 -3.22
CA GLN A 57 2.92 -9.30 -3.98
C GLN A 57 1.73 -10.27 -3.90
N PRO A 58 0.51 -9.77 -4.05
CA PRO A 58 -0.65 -10.64 -4.17
C PRO A 58 -0.54 -11.52 -5.42
N PRO A 59 -1.16 -12.72 -5.43
CA PRO A 59 -1.04 -13.69 -6.53
C PRO A 59 -1.70 -13.23 -7.83
N ILE A 60 -2.52 -12.17 -7.78
CA ILE A 60 -3.21 -11.60 -8.93
C ILE A 60 -3.13 -10.07 -8.90
N SER A 61 -3.13 -9.45 -10.08
CA SER A 61 -2.87 -8.01 -10.26
C SER A 61 -3.94 -7.09 -9.66
N SER A 62 -5.19 -7.57 -9.52
CA SER A 62 -6.26 -6.86 -8.83
C SER A 62 -6.23 -7.06 -7.31
N GLY A 63 -5.35 -7.93 -6.82
CA GLY A 63 -5.17 -8.16 -5.39
C GLY A 63 -4.43 -7.01 -4.73
N ARG A 64 -4.73 -6.80 -3.46
CA ARG A 64 -3.99 -5.92 -2.55
C ARG A 64 -3.77 -6.66 -1.24
N LEU A 65 -2.62 -6.49 -0.61
CA LEU A 65 -2.31 -7.13 0.67
C LEU A 65 -3.00 -6.36 1.80
N HIS A 66 -3.63 -7.09 2.72
CA HIS A 66 -4.42 -6.54 3.82
C HIS A 66 -3.54 -6.25 5.03
N VAL A 67 -3.25 -4.97 5.27
CA VAL A 67 -2.28 -4.51 6.27
C VAL A 67 -2.66 -4.94 7.70
N PRO A 68 -3.91 -4.82 8.17
CA PRO A 68 -4.27 -5.25 9.51
C PRO A 68 -4.14 -6.77 9.74
N SER A 69 -4.41 -7.59 8.73
CA SER A 69 -4.14 -9.04 8.81
C SER A 69 -2.65 -9.34 8.98
N ILE A 70 -1.80 -8.62 8.25
CA ILE A 70 -0.35 -8.72 8.39
C ILE A 70 0.09 -8.34 9.80
N ARG A 71 -0.34 -7.17 10.30
CA ARG A 71 0.06 -6.69 11.64
C ARG A 71 -0.40 -7.65 12.73
N ARG A 72 -1.63 -8.16 12.64
CA ARG A 72 -2.15 -9.16 13.59
C ARG A 72 -1.33 -10.45 13.57
N TYR A 73 -0.94 -10.92 12.39
CA TYR A 73 -0.07 -12.09 12.26
C TYR A 73 1.29 -11.85 12.92
N LEU A 74 1.90 -10.68 12.73
CA LEU A 74 3.16 -10.32 13.41
C LEU A 74 2.99 -10.28 14.95
N GLU A 75 1.92 -9.66 15.44
CA GLU A 75 1.67 -9.57 16.89
C GLU A 75 1.43 -10.94 17.53
N MET A 76 0.62 -11.79 16.89
CA MET A 76 0.22 -13.08 17.46
C MET A 76 1.29 -14.16 17.29
N ASP A 77 1.84 -14.30 16.07
CA ASP A 77 2.68 -15.44 15.73
C ASP A 77 4.18 -15.11 15.90
N HIS A 78 4.57 -13.86 15.72
CA HIS A 78 5.96 -13.38 15.93
C HIS A 78 6.16 -12.66 17.26
N LYS A 79 5.12 -12.58 18.11
CA LYS A 79 5.13 -11.84 19.38
C LYS A 79 5.64 -10.40 19.23
N HIS A 80 5.42 -9.82 18.04
CA HIS A 80 5.89 -8.50 17.70
C HIS A 80 5.15 -7.42 18.51
N ASN A 81 5.87 -6.42 19.00
CA ASN A 81 5.26 -5.30 19.71
C ASN A 81 5.09 -4.12 18.75
N SER A 82 3.86 -3.88 18.31
CA SER A 82 3.53 -2.84 17.34
C SER A 82 3.73 -1.40 17.85
N SER A 83 3.95 -1.18 19.15
CA SER A 83 4.36 0.13 19.68
C SER A 83 5.80 0.52 19.28
N GLN A 84 6.60 -0.44 18.83
CA GLN A 84 7.96 -0.23 18.33
C GLN A 84 8.02 0.01 16.82
N ASP A 85 6.86 -0.05 16.13
CA ASP A 85 6.78 0.23 14.70
C ASP A 85 7.12 1.70 14.42
N ILE A 86 7.88 1.94 13.35
CA ILE A 86 7.98 3.27 12.76
C ILE A 86 6.78 3.43 11.83
N VAL A 87 5.88 4.36 12.17
CA VAL A 87 4.61 4.54 11.44
C VAL A 87 4.49 5.97 10.93
N LYS A 88 4.30 6.11 9.62
CA LYS A 88 3.89 7.38 8.99
C LYS A 88 2.38 7.41 8.85
N ARG A 89 1.77 8.55 9.19
CA ARG A 89 0.32 8.75 9.09
C ARG A 89 -0.02 10.02 8.33
N GLU A 90 -1.08 9.97 7.55
CA GLU A 90 -1.75 11.14 6.98
C GLU A 90 -3.21 11.10 7.38
N TYR A 91 -3.80 12.24 7.79
CA TYR A 91 -5.22 12.35 8.16
C TYR A 91 -5.76 11.16 9.00
N HIS A 92 -4.97 10.73 10.00
CA HIS A 92 -5.23 9.61 10.91
C HIS A 92 -5.13 8.18 10.35
N TYR A 93 -4.81 7.96 9.08
CA TYR A 93 -4.53 6.63 8.52
C TYR A 93 -3.04 6.38 8.36
N ILE A 94 -2.64 5.11 8.47
CA ILE A 94 -1.25 4.67 8.22
C ILE A 94 -0.99 4.77 6.71
N THR A 95 0.04 5.51 6.33
CA THR A 95 0.52 5.56 4.94
C THR A 95 1.72 4.65 4.75
N ASP A 96 2.64 4.63 5.71
CA ASP A 96 3.78 3.73 5.72
C ASP A 96 3.95 3.11 7.12
N PHE A 97 4.39 1.86 7.20
CA PHE A 97 4.93 1.34 8.45
C PHE A 97 6.12 0.41 8.21
N LEU A 98 7.05 0.45 9.16
CA LEU A 98 8.19 -0.45 9.26
C LEU A 98 8.15 -1.15 10.61
N ALA A 99 8.04 -2.47 10.59
CA ALA A 99 8.12 -3.33 11.77
C ALA A 99 9.51 -3.95 11.86
N ASN A 100 10.26 -3.67 12.93
CA ASN A 100 11.49 -4.40 13.24
C ASN A 100 11.13 -5.66 14.03
N LEU A 101 11.27 -6.83 13.40
CA LEU A 101 10.93 -8.12 14.02
C LEU A 101 12.07 -8.68 14.87
N GLY A 102 13.20 -7.95 14.96
CA GLY A 102 14.40 -8.40 15.66
C GLY A 102 15.20 -9.42 14.87
N ASN A 103 16.36 -9.81 15.41
CA ASN A 103 17.24 -10.85 14.87
C ASN A 103 17.60 -10.70 13.38
N GLY A 104 17.66 -9.47 12.88
CA GLY A 104 18.02 -9.23 11.48
C GLY A 104 16.85 -9.30 10.53
N LEU A 105 15.61 -9.06 10.98
CA LEU A 105 14.40 -9.04 10.16
C LEU A 105 13.66 -7.70 10.31
N MET A 106 13.31 -7.07 9.20
CA MET A 106 12.42 -5.91 9.15
C MET A 106 11.38 -6.08 8.04
N LEU A 107 10.14 -5.69 8.32
CA LEU A 107 9.03 -5.73 7.37
C LEU A 107 8.57 -4.31 7.04
N ASP A 108 8.63 -3.96 5.76
CA ASP A 108 8.35 -2.64 5.19
C ASP A 108 7.06 -2.67 4.36
N CYS A 109 6.12 -1.81 4.72
CA CYS A 109 4.91 -1.53 3.96
C CYS A 109 4.84 -0.04 3.65
N GLN A 110 4.87 0.31 2.37
CA GLN A 110 4.86 1.70 1.91
C GLN A 110 3.70 1.96 0.97
N ASN A 111 3.16 3.18 1.03
CA ASN A 111 2.02 3.64 0.23
C ASN A 111 0.76 2.82 0.50
N CYS A 112 0.46 2.57 1.77
CA CYS A 112 -0.79 1.98 2.21
C CYS A 112 -1.98 2.87 1.81
N GLN A 113 -3.09 2.25 1.42
CA GLN A 113 -4.28 2.92 0.91
C GLN A 113 -5.55 2.32 1.51
N LEU A 114 -6.53 3.18 1.76
CA LEU A 114 -7.88 2.77 2.12
C LEU A 114 -8.70 2.49 0.87
N ILE A 115 -9.32 1.31 0.80
CA ILE A 115 -10.22 0.91 -0.28
C ILE A 115 -11.58 0.45 0.28
N ASN A 116 -12.68 0.89 -0.32
CA ASN A 116 -14.04 0.65 0.21
C ASN A 116 -14.85 -0.37 -0.61
N ALA A 117 -14.35 -0.77 -1.77
CA ALA A 117 -14.98 -1.74 -2.66
C ALA A 117 -14.01 -2.90 -2.87
N VAL A 118 -14.14 -3.93 -2.03
CA VAL A 118 -13.31 -5.13 -2.11
C VAL A 118 -14.18 -6.37 -2.25
N ASP A 119 -13.75 -7.26 -3.14
CA ASP A 119 -14.16 -8.65 -3.08
C ASP A 119 -13.21 -9.36 -2.12
N ASN A 120 -13.76 -9.89 -1.04
CA ASN A 120 -12.98 -10.37 0.10
C ASN A 120 -13.09 -11.90 0.21
N PRO A 121 -12.30 -12.66 -0.58
CA PRO A 121 -12.38 -14.12 -0.60
C PRO A 121 -12.05 -14.72 0.76
N ASN A 122 -11.20 -14.04 1.53
CA ASN A 122 -10.73 -14.47 2.84
C ASN A 122 -11.67 -14.07 4.00
N LYS A 123 -12.81 -13.41 3.70
CA LYS A 123 -13.85 -13.01 4.67
C LYS A 123 -13.30 -12.21 5.86
N TYR A 124 -12.26 -11.38 5.65
CA TYR A 124 -11.79 -10.45 6.67
C TYR A 124 -12.89 -9.46 7.09
N LYS A 125 -12.89 -9.03 8.35
CA LYS A 125 -13.74 -7.90 8.74
C LYS A 125 -13.17 -6.62 8.13
N SER A 126 -14.04 -5.67 7.82
CA SER A 126 -13.61 -4.32 7.48
C SER A 126 -12.92 -3.66 8.66
N ASP A 127 -12.03 -2.71 8.37
CA ASP A 127 -11.20 -2.05 9.38
C ASP A 127 -11.91 -0.91 10.11
N GLY A 128 -13.13 -0.56 9.68
CA GLY A 128 -13.99 0.40 10.36
C GLY A 128 -15.40 0.49 9.77
N ASP A 129 -16.18 1.41 10.32
CA ASP A 129 -17.63 1.55 10.11
C ASP A 129 -18.05 1.84 8.66
N HIS A 130 -17.11 2.24 7.81
CA HIS A 130 -17.34 2.57 6.40
C HIS A 130 -16.99 1.45 5.42
N ASN A 131 -16.80 0.22 5.90
CA ASN A 131 -16.40 -0.94 5.10
C ASN A 131 -15.11 -0.70 4.30
N HIS A 132 -14.18 0.05 4.87
CA HIS A 132 -12.87 0.26 4.27
C HIS A 132 -11.89 -0.84 4.69
N PHE A 133 -10.91 -1.09 3.83
CA PHE A 133 -9.79 -2.00 4.05
C PHE A 133 -8.50 -1.22 3.83
N LEU A 134 -7.59 -1.25 4.81
CA LEU A 134 -6.25 -0.72 4.69
C LEU A 134 -5.37 -1.74 3.99
N THR A 135 -4.86 -1.35 2.84
CA THR A 135 -4.18 -2.27 1.93
C THR A 135 -2.89 -1.72 1.38
N VAL A 136 -2.03 -2.58 0.86
CA VAL A 136 -0.76 -2.22 0.21
C VAL A 136 -0.53 -3.09 -1.02
N ASP A 137 0.13 -2.54 -2.04
CA ASP A 137 0.45 -3.27 -3.28
C ASP A 137 1.49 -4.38 -3.07
N LYS A 138 2.46 -4.09 -2.21
CA LYS A 138 3.58 -4.99 -1.94
C LYS A 138 4.10 -4.78 -0.54
N VAL A 139 4.61 -5.85 0.03
CA VAL A 139 5.34 -5.85 1.30
C VAL A 139 6.78 -6.21 0.98
N ARG A 140 7.74 -5.56 1.64
CA ARG A 140 9.15 -5.96 1.54
C ARG A 140 9.62 -6.52 2.87
N ILE A 141 10.36 -7.61 2.82
CA ILE A 141 11.08 -8.13 3.97
C ILE A 141 12.57 -7.89 3.73
N HIS A 142 13.19 -7.15 4.64
CA HIS A 142 14.63 -6.94 4.70
C HIS A 142 15.21 -7.89 5.74
N TYR A 143 16.22 -8.67 5.37
CA TYR A 143 16.71 -9.75 6.23
C TYR A 143 18.21 -10.02 6.12
N LEU A 144 18.79 -10.60 7.18
CA LEU A 144 20.15 -11.16 7.13
C LEU A 144 20.17 -12.51 6.37
N PRO A 145 21.22 -12.82 5.59
CA PRO A 145 21.27 -14.01 4.72
C PRO A 145 20.95 -15.35 5.40
N GLN A 146 21.24 -15.48 6.69
CA GLN A 146 20.93 -16.68 7.48
C GLN A 146 19.43 -17.00 7.60
N HIS A 147 18.55 -16.06 7.27
CA HIS A 147 17.09 -16.24 7.31
C HIS A 147 16.47 -16.59 5.95
N ASP A 148 17.28 -16.86 4.92
CA ASP A 148 16.78 -16.99 3.54
C ASP A 148 15.68 -18.05 3.37
N ASN A 149 15.89 -19.26 3.92
CA ASN A 149 14.87 -20.32 3.84
C ASN A 149 13.59 -19.93 4.57
N TYR A 150 13.73 -19.41 5.79
CA TYR A 150 12.60 -18.99 6.62
C TYR A 150 11.77 -17.88 5.96
N VAL A 151 12.44 -16.86 5.40
CA VAL A 151 11.77 -15.74 4.74
C VAL A 151 11.04 -16.21 3.48
N ASN A 152 11.69 -17.02 2.63
CA ASN A 152 11.11 -17.44 1.36
C ASN A 152 10.00 -18.49 1.51
N GLU A 153 10.19 -19.49 2.38
CA GLU A 153 9.27 -20.63 2.48
C GLU A 153 8.11 -20.38 3.45
N GLU A 154 8.34 -19.67 4.54
CA GLU A 154 7.34 -19.48 5.59
C GLU A 154 6.73 -18.09 5.54
N LEU A 155 7.55 -17.05 5.72
CA LEU A 155 7.05 -15.70 5.95
C LEU A 155 6.43 -15.11 4.68
N ALA A 156 7.11 -15.20 3.53
CA ALA A 156 6.61 -14.70 2.27
C ALA A 156 5.34 -15.43 1.81
N SER A 157 5.34 -16.76 1.92
CA SER A 157 4.17 -17.59 1.60
C SER A 157 2.96 -17.19 2.46
N LYS A 158 3.14 -17.07 3.78
CA LYS A 158 2.06 -16.71 4.69
C LYS A 158 1.52 -15.31 4.42
N LEU A 159 2.39 -14.32 4.24
CA LEU A 159 1.99 -12.94 4.00
C LEU A 159 1.28 -12.78 2.64
N SER A 160 1.72 -13.50 1.60
CA SER A 160 1.06 -13.49 0.29
C SER A 160 -0.40 -13.96 0.33
N SER A 161 -0.78 -14.76 1.34
CA SER A 161 -2.15 -15.24 1.53
C SER A 161 -3.10 -14.16 2.08
N PHE A 162 -2.56 -13.10 2.69
CA PHE A 162 -3.34 -12.01 3.28
C PHE A 162 -3.71 -10.96 2.25
N TYR A 163 -4.53 -11.33 1.28
CA TYR A 163 -4.99 -10.42 0.23
C TYR A 163 -6.50 -10.22 0.24
N VAL A 164 -6.91 -9.07 -0.27
CA VAL A 164 -8.27 -8.75 -0.69
C VAL A 164 -8.23 -8.36 -2.16
N LEU A 165 -9.34 -8.48 -2.87
CA LEU A 165 -9.42 -8.11 -4.27
C LEU A 165 -10.05 -6.75 -4.37
N GLN A 166 -9.39 -5.82 -5.05
CA GLN A 166 -10.01 -4.55 -5.38
C GLN A 166 -11.15 -4.82 -6.38
N SER A 167 -12.38 -4.56 -5.96
CA SER A 167 -13.54 -4.78 -6.81
C SER A 167 -13.48 -3.79 -7.98
N THR A 168 -13.60 -4.30 -9.21
CA THR A 168 -13.66 -3.51 -10.43
C THR A 168 -15.04 -2.89 -10.66
N SER A 169 -15.75 -2.52 -9.58
CA SER A 169 -16.96 -1.73 -9.75
C SER A 169 -16.56 -0.41 -10.39
N ALA A 170 -16.92 -0.21 -11.66
CA ALA A 170 -16.62 0.99 -12.41
C ALA A 170 -17.23 2.20 -11.68
N ALA A 171 -16.42 2.84 -10.84
CA ALA A 171 -16.78 4.12 -10.25
C ALA A 171 -16.54 5.17 -11.33
N ILE A 172 -17.62 5.76 -11.84
CA ILE A 172 -17.50 6.97 -12.67
C ILE A 172 -16.86 8.04 -11.78
N GLN A 173 -15.64 8.43 -12.12
CA GLN A 173 -14.95 9.55 -11.47
C GLN A 173 -15.45 10.84 -12.10
N VAL A 174 -16.10 11.69 -11.31
CA VAL A 174 -16.41 13.05 -11.75
C VAL A 174 -15.16 13.89 -11.50
N VAL A 175 -14.55 14.36 -12.59
CA VAL A 175 -13.39 15.23 -12.55
C VAL A 175 -13.90 16.68 -12.62
N CYS A 176 -13.79 17.42 -11.51
CA CYS A 176 -14.21 18.81 -11.46
C CYS A 176 -13.10 19.71 -12.05
N LYS A 177 -13.39 20.36 -13.17
CA LYS A 177 -12.54 21.42 -13.73
C LYS A 177 -12.79 22.74 -12.99
N TYR A 178 -11.75 23.38 -12.50
CA TYR A 178 -11.88 24.74 -11.96
C TYR A 178 -12.01 25.72 -13.16
N PRO A 179 -13.09 26.52 -13.26
CA PRO A 179 -13.34 27.32 -14.48
C PRO A 179 -12.26 28.35 -14.81
N LYS A 180 -11.41 28.71 -13.84
CA LYS A 180 -10.41 29.78 -13.96
C LYS A 180 -8.96 29.29 -14.05
N GLN A 181 -8.71 28.01 -13.82
CA GLN A 181 -7.35 27.47 -13.80
C GLN A 181 -7.40 26.06 -14.40
N ASP A 182 -6.64 25.83 -15.47
CA ASP A 182 -6.63 24.59 -16.28
C ASP A 182 -5.99 23.40 -15.57
N TYR A 183 -6.39 23.14 -14.33
CA TYR A 183 -6.05 21.92 -13.62
C TYR A 183 -7.30 21.25 -13.06
N TYR A 184 -7.24 19.94 -12.98
CA TYR A 184 -8.30 19.08 -12.49
C TYR A 184 -8.11 18.84 -10.99
N LEU A 185 -9.13 19.14 -10.19
CA LEU A 185 -9.12 18.77 -8.77
C LEU A 185 -9.51 17.30 -8.62
N ARG A 186 -8.76 16.59 -7.77
CA ARG A 186 -8.87 15.16 -7.39
C ARG A 186 -10.29 14.60 -7.59
N GLY A 187 -10.39 13.52 -8.38
CA GLY A 187 -11.67 12.91 -8.74
C GLY A 187 -12.46 12.43 -7.52
N ILE A 188 -13.77 12.71 -7.52
CA ILE A 188 -14.70 12.21 -6.50
C ILE A 188 -15.30 10.90 -7.00
N SER A 189 -15.20 9.85 -6.20
CA SER A 189 -15.75 8.53 -6.50
C SER A 189 -17.21 8.47 -6.07
N VAL A 190 -18.15 8.33 -7.02
CA VAL A 190 -19.59 8.34 -6.74
C VAL A 190 -20.16 6.92 -6.80
N LYS A 191 -20.76 6.46 -5.70
CA LYS A 191 -21.33 5.09 -5.54
C LYS A 191 -22.56 4.80 -6.39
N LYS A 192 -23.21 5.83 -6.93
CA LYS A 192 -24.29 5.74 -7.91
C LYS A 192 -23.99 6.76 -9.01
N PRO A 193 -24.22 6.45 -10.30
CA PRO A 193 -24.03 7.43 -11.34
C PRO A 193 -24.98 8.61 -11.06
N PHE A 194 -24.42 9.75 -10.62
CA PHE A 194 -25.10 11.02 -10.84
C PHE A 194 -24.98 11.27 -12.33
N ILE A 195 -26.03 10.91 -13.06
CA ILE A 195 -26.06 10.95 -14.52
C ILE A 195 -26.06 12.42 -14.93
N TYR A 196 -24.88 12.98 -15.12
CA TYR A 196 -24.71 14.21 -15.89
C TYR A 196 -24.98 13.88 -17.35
N GLY A 197 -25.91 14.62 -17.96
CA GLY A 197 -26.40 14.33 -19.32
C GLY A 197 -27.51 13.29 -19.34
N LEU A 198 -28.64 13.57 -18.68
CA LEU A 198 -29.86 12.76 -18.79
C LEU A 198 -30.25 12.47 -20.25
N SER A 199 -30.01 13.43 -21.15
CA SER A 199 -30.25 13.29 -22.59
C SER A 199 -29.34 12.28 -23.31
N LEU A 200 -28.13 12.04 -22.78
CA LEU A 200 -27.17 11.09 -23.35
C LEU A 200 -27.53 9.64 -23.01
N ASN A 201 -28.11 9.41 -21.83
CA ASN A 201 -28.41 8.07 -21.34
C ASN A 201 -29.88 7.66 -21.50
N TYR A 202 -30.81 8.61 -21.49
CA TYR A 202 -32.25 8.34 -21.52
C TYR A 202 -32.97 8.99 -22.72
N GLY A 203 -32.20 9.60 -23.62
CA GLY A 203 -32.74 10.32 -24.78
C GLY A 203 -33.30 11.70 -24.43
N LYS A 204 -33.44 12.54 -25.46
CA LYS A 204 -33.88 13.94 -25.29
C LYS A 204 -35.28 14.04 -24.66
N ASP A 205 -36.16 13.09 -24.96
CA ASP A 205 -37.56 13.09 -24.52
C ASP A 205 -37.70 12.92 -23.00
N PHE A 206 -36.84 12.10 -22.39
CA PHE A 206 -36.82 11.91 -20.94
C PHE A 206 -36.44 13.20 -20.19
N THR A 207 -35.52 13.98 -20.76
CA THR A 207 -35.10 15.28 -20.22
C THR A 207 -36.25 16.28 -20.11
N VAL A 208 -37.19 16.26 -21.06
CA VAL A 208 -38.35 17.15 -21.09
C VAL A 208 -39.31 16.81 -19.96
N ILE A 209 -39.59 15.51 -19.77
CA ILE A 209 -40.45 15.00 -18.69
C ILE A 209 -39.84 15.31 -17.32
N HIS A 210 -38.54 15.07 -17.14
CA HIS A 210 -37.83 15.34 -15.89
C HIS A 210 -37.88 16.82 -15.48
N HIS A 211 -37.68 17.75 -16.44
CA HIS A 211 -37.80 19.18 -16.17
C HIS A 211 -39.23 19.61 -15.85
N HIS A 212 -40.24 18.98 -16.46
CA HIS A 212 -41.63 19.26 -16.16
C HIS A 212 -41.99 18.85 -14.73
N ILE A 213 -41.53 17.68 -14.29
CA ILE A 213 -41.72 17.19 -12.92
C ILE A 213 -41.04 18.12 -11.90
N LEU A 214 -39.78 18.52 -12.14
CA LEU A 214 -39.09 19.44 -11.23
C LEU A 214 -39.77 20.82 -11.14
N LYS A 215 -40.34 21.32 -12.25
CA LYS A 215 -41.10 22.58 -12.26
C LYS A 215 -42.42 22.52 -11.49
N GLN A 216 -43.02 21.34 -11.37
CA GLN A 216 -44.25 21.16 -10.59
C GLN A 216 -44.00 20.93 -9.10
N LEU A 217 -42.76 20.58 -8.73
CA LEU A 217 -42.33 20.35 -7.36
C LEU A 217 -41.71 21.59 -6.68
N ALA A 218 -41.55 22.69 -7.43
CA ALA A 218 -41.08 23.99 -6.96
C ALA A 218 -42.25 24.99 -6.88
#